data_AF-P9WI41-F1
#
_entry.id   AF-P9WI41-F1
#
_cell.length_a   1.000
_cell.length_b   1.000
_cell.length_c   1.000
_cell.angle_alpha   90.00
_cell.angle_beta   90.00
_cell.angle_gamma   90.00
#
_symmetry.space_group_name_H-M   'P 1'
#
loop_
_entity.id
_entity.type
_entity.pdbx_description
1 polymer ?
#
loop_
_entity_poly.entity_id
_entity_poly.type
_entity_poly.pdbx_seq_one_letter_code
_entity_poly.pdbx_strand_id
1 'polypeptide(L)'
;MTSPHFAWLPPEINSALMFAGPGSGPLIAAATAWGELAEELLASIASLGSVTSELTSGAWLGPSAAAMMAVATQYLAWLSTAAAQAEQAAAQAMAIATAFEAALAATVQPAVVAANRGLMQLLAATNWFGQNAPALMDVEAAYEQMWALDVAAMAGYHFDASAAVAQLAPWQQVLRNLGIDIGKNGQINLGFGNTGSGNIGNNNIGNNNIGSGNTGTGNIGSGNTGSGNLGLGNLGDGNIGFGNTGSGNIGFGITGDHQMGFGGFNSGSGNIGFGNSGTGNVGLFNSGSGNIGIGNSGSLNSGIGTSGTINAGLGSAGSLNTSFWNAGMQNAALGSAAGSEAALVSSAGYATGGMSTAALSSGILASALGSTGGLQHGLANVLNSGLTNTPVAAPASAPVGGLDSGNPNPGSGSAAAGSGANPGLRSPGTSYPSFVNSGSNDSGLRNTAVREPSTPGSGIPKSNFYPSPDRESAYASPRIGQPVGSE
;
A
#
# COMPACT_ATOMS: atom_id res chain seq x y z
N MET A 1 16.85 -38.48 7.84
CA MET A 1 15.73 -38.53 8.80
C MET A 1 16.20 -39.34 9.99
N THR A 2 16.06 -38.84 11.21
CA THR A 2 16.20 -39.66 12.42
C THR A 2 15.10 -40.73 12.39
N SER A 3 15.42 -41.99 12.71
CA SER A 3 14.41 -43.05 12.76
C SER A 3 13.24 -42.59 13.65
N PRO A 4 11.98 -42.71 13.18
CA PRO A 4 10.86 -42.19 13.94
C PRO A 4 10.76 -42.92 15.28
N HIS A 5 10.55 -42.16 16.36
CA HIS A 5 10.77 -42.61 17.74
C HIS A 5 10.00 -43.91 18.08
N PHE A 6 8.81 -44.09 17.51
CA PHE A 6 7.96 -45.28 17.69
C PHE A 6 8.62 -46.61 17.29
N ALA A 7 9.60 -46.60 16.38
CA ALA A 7 10.28 -47.82 15.93
C ALA A 7 11.07 -48.54 17.03
N TRP A 8 11.39 -47.83 18.12
CA TRP A 8 12.13 -48.35 19.27
C TRP A 8 11.27 -48.48 20.53
N LEU A 9 9.98 -48.16 20.44
CA LEU A 9 9.03 -48.29 21.55
C LEU A 9 8.40 -49.69 21.50
N PRO A 10 8.29 -50.41 22.65
CA PRO A 10 7.61 -51.69 22.73
C PRO A 10 6.09 -51.52 22.47
N PRO A 11 5.37 -52.61 22.11
CA PRO A 11 3.94 -52.55 21.81
C PRO A 11 3.10 -51.99 22.96
N GLU A 12 3.44 -52.23 24.24
CA GLU A 12 2.73 -51.61 25.38
C GLU A 12 2.68 -50.08 25.28
N ILE A 13 3.72 -49.43 24.75
CA ILE A 13 3.77 -47.98 24.63
C ILE A 13 3.14 -47.50 23.33
N ASN A 14 3.42 -48.14 22.19
CA ASN A 14 2.80 -47.75 20.91
C ASN A 14 1.28 -47.94 20.94
N SER A 15 0.81 -49.11 21.38
CA SER A 15 -0.60 -49.39 21.63
C SER A 15 -1.21 -48.36 22.61
N ALA A 16 -0.61 -48.15 23.78
CA ALA A 16 -1.17 -47.22 24.77
C ALA A 16 -1.23 -45.76 24.28
N LEU A 17 -0.29 -45.32 23.45
CA LEU A 17 -0.30 -43.97 22.87
C LEU A 17 -1.38 -43.81 21.80
N MET A 18 -1.57 -44.79 20.91
CA MET A 18 -2.57 -44.71 19.84
C MET A 18 -4.01 -44.80 20.38
N PHE A 19 -4.25 -45.63 21.42
CA PHE A 19 -5.55 -45.76 22.08
C PHE A 19 -5.81 -44.68 23.16
N ALA A 20 -4.87 -43.77 23.41
CA ALA A 20 -5.05 -42.65 24.35
C ALA A 20 -5.50 -41.37 23.65
N GLY A 21 -6.28 -40.56 24.35
CA GLY A 21 -6.76 -39.25 23.87
C GLY A 21 -8.19 -39.26 23.35
N PRO A 22 -8.64 -38.16 22.70
CA PRO A 22 -10.05 -37.96 22.32
C PRO A 22 -10.45 -38.60 20.98
N GLY A 23 -9.55 -39.30 20.30
CA GLY A 23 -9.76 -39.83 18.94
C GLY A 23 -9.79 -38.75 17.85
N SER A 24 -10.22 -39.12 16.64
CA SER A 24 -10.27 -38.22 15.47
C SER A 24 -11.38 -37.15 15.50
N GLY A 25 -12.39 -37.31 16.35
CA GLY A 25 -13.60 -36.48 16.38
C GLY A 25 -13.38 -34.96 16.32
N PRO A 26 -12.46 -34.38 17.13
CA PRO A 26 -12.15 -32.95 17.07
C PRO A 26 -11.56 -32.49 15.72
N LEU A 27 -10.81 -33.36 15.04
CA LEU A 27 -10.21 -33.08 13.74
C LEU A 27 -11.25 -33.19 12.60
N ILE A 28 -12.17 -34.15 12.71
CA ILE A 28 -13.32 -34.25 11.80
C ILE A 28 -14.22 -33.01 11.94
N ALA A 29 -14.51 -32.57 13.17
CA ALA A 29 -15.28 -31.34 13.41
C ALA A 29 -14.59 -30.10 12.82
N ALA A 30 -13.26 -30.00 12.91
CA ALA A 30 -12.49 -28.95 12.25
C ALA A 30 -12.56 -29.04 10.71
N ALA A 31 -12.50 -30.26 10.14
CA ALA A 31 -12.66 -30.48 8.71
C ALA A 31 -14.05 -30.03 8.21
N THR A 32 -15.11 -30.37 8.94
CA THR A 32 -16.48 -29.90 8.66
C THR A 32 -16.56 -28.37 8.69
N ALA A 33 -16.05 -27.72 9.74
CA ALA A 33 -16.09 -26.25 9.86
C ALA A 33 -15.32 -25.53 8.73
N TRP A 34 -14.20 -26.11 8.25
CA TRP A 34 -13.49 -25.57 7.09
C TRP A 34 -14.26 -25.78 5.77
N GLY A 35 -15.00 -26.89 5.64
CA GLY A 35 -15.88 -27.15 4.51
C GLY A 35 -17.07 -26.19 4.48
N GLU A 36 -17.76 -26.00 5.61
CA GLU A 36 -18.86 -25.04 5.77
C GLU A 36 -18.39 -23.61 5.43
N LEU A 37 -17.19 -23.20 5.86
CA LEU A 37 -16.62 -21.90 5.49
C LEU A 37 -16.38 -21.78 3.97
N ALA A 38 -15.95 -22.84 3.30
CA ALA A 38 -15.79 -22.83 1.84
C ALA A 38 -17.14 -22.68 1.13
N GLU A 39 -18.16 -23.42 1.56
CA GLU A 39 -19.53 -23.32 1.01
C GLU A 39 -20.13 -21.93 1.20
N GLU A 40 -19.97 -21.31 2.38
CA GLU A 40 -20.42 -19.92 2.65
C GLU A 40 -19.68 -18.88 1.78
N LEU A 41 -18.38 -19.08 1.53
CA LEU A 41 -17.60 -18.23 0.62
C LEU A 41 -18.08 -18.40 -0.84
N LEU A 42 -18.37 -19.62 -1.29
CA LEU A 42 -18.91 -19.91 -2.62
C LEU A 42 -20.35 -19.36 -2.78
N ALA A 43 -21.20 -19.46 -1.76
CA ALA A 43 -22.52 -18.85 -1.73
C ALA A 43 -22.44 -17.32 -1.79
N SER A 44 -21.48 -16.73 -1.08
CA SER A 44 -21.19 -15.28 -1.13
C SER A 44 -20.73 -14.84 -2.53
N ILE A 45 -19.89 -15.62 -3.20
CA ILE A 45 -19.48 -15.41 -4.61
C ILE A 45 -20.69 -15.45 -5.54
N ALA A 46 -21.57 -16.45 -5.40
CA ALA A 46 -22.76 -16.58 -6.24
C ALA A 46 -23.73 -15.39 -6.03
N SER A 47 -23.99 -15.01 -4.78
CA SER A 47 -24.83 -13.86 -4.43
C SER A 47 -24.27 -12.55 -5.00
N LEU A 48 -22.98 -12.26 -4.78
CA LEU A 48 -22.36 -11.05 -5.28
C LEU A 48 -22.24 -11.05 -6.81
N GLY A 49 -21.96 -12.21 -7.42
CA GLY A 49 -21.96 -12.41 -8.87
C GLY A 49 -23.32 -12.06 -9.49
N SER A 50 -24.43 -12.49 -8.87
CA SER A 50 -25.78 -12.12 -9.32
C SER A 50 -25.97 -10.60 -9.31
N VAL A 51 -25.78 -9.95 -8.16
CA VAL A 51 -25.95 -8.49 -7.99
C VAL A 51 -25.05 -7.69 -8.94
N THR A 52 -23.83 -8.16 -9.21
CA THR A 52 -22.88 -7.44 -10.08
C THR A 52 -23.12 -7.69 -11.57
N SER A 53 -23.73 -8.82 -11.95
CA SER A 53 -24.22 -9.06 -13.31
C SER A 53 -25.36 -8.11 -13.71
N GLU A 54 -26.21 -7.70 -12.76
CA GLU A 54 -27.27 -6.71 -12.99
C GLU A 54 -26.70 -5.31 -13.31
N LEU A 55 -25.51 -4.97 -12.82
CA LEU A 55 -24.83 -3.71 -13.18
C LEU A 55 -24.39 -3.67 -14.65
N THR A 56 -24.17 -4.83 -15.28
CA THR A 56 -23.72 -4.95 -16.68
C THR A 56 -24.83 -5.35 -17.65
N SER A 57 -26.05 -5.55 -17.16
CA SER A 57 -27.23 -5.92 -17.96
C SER A 57 -28.49 -5.06 -17.70
N GLY A 58 -28.51 -4.31 -16.59
CA GLY A 58 -29.61 -3.42 -16.20
C GLY A 58 -29.63 -2.06 -16.90
N ALA A 59 -30.51 -1.18 -16.44
CA ALA A 59 -30.79 0.11 -17.11
C ALA A 59 -29.68 1.17 -17.00
N TRP A 60 -28.72 1.03 -16.08
CA TRP A 60 -27.68 2.02 -15.78
C TRP A 60 -26.30 1.64 -16.32
N LEU A 61 -26.25 1.25 -17.59
CA LEU A 61 -25.02 0.97 -18.31
C LEU A 61 -24.20 2.26 -18.51
N GLY A 62 -22.94 2.24 -18.10
CA GLY A 62 -22.01 3.35 -18.29
C GLY A 62 -20.62 3.10 -17.69
N PRO A 63 -19.69 4.05 -17.83
CA PRO A 63 -18.31 3.91 -17.36
C PRO A 63 -18.21 3.58 -15.86
N SER A 64 -19.10 4.14 -15.03
CA SER A 64 -19.15 3.86 -13.59
C SER A 64 -19.55 2.42 -13.27
N ALA A 65 -20.51 1.85 -14.02
CA ALA A 65 -20.90 0.45 -13.86
C ALA A 65 -19.78 -0.51 -14.31
N ALA A 66 -19.10 -0.19 -15.41
CA ALA A 66 -17.93 -0.92 -15.86
C ALA A 66 -16.76 -0.87 -14.84
N ALA A 67 -16.50 0.29 -14.26
CA ALA A 67 -15.50 0.44 -13.20
C ALA A 67 -15.86 -0.35 -11.93
N MET A 68 -17.13 -0.32 -11.51
CA MET A 68 -17.61 -1.14 -10.39
C MET A 68 -17.44 -2.64 -10.68
N MET A 69 -17.78 -3.10 -11.88
CA MET A 69 -17.60 -4.51 -12.27
C MET A 69 -16.13 -4.93 -12.26
N ALA A 70 -15.20 -4.05 -12.68
CA ALA A 70 -13.77 -4.35 -12.63
C ALA A 70 -13.27 -4.58 -11.20
N VAL A 71 -13.78 -3.81 -10.21
CA VAL A 71 -13.47 -4.00 -8.79
C VAL A 71 -14.15 -5.26 -8.25
N ALA A 72 -15.43 -5.48 -8.56
CA ALA A 72 -16.17 -6.66 -8.15
C ALA A 72 -15.50 -7.96 -8.63
N THR A 73 -15.01 -8.00 -9.88
CA THR A 73 -14.29 -9.16 -10.44
C THR A 73 -13.05 -9.50 -9.62
N GLN A 74 -12.28 -8.50 -9.16
CA GLN A 74 -11.08 -8.71 -8.34
C GLN A 74 -11.44 -9.26 -6.95
N TYR A 75 -12.54 -8.79 -6.36
CA TYR A 75 -13.00 -9.29 -5.06
C TYR A 75 -13.61 -10.69 -5.15
N LEU A 76 -14.35 -11.01 -6.21
CA LEU A 76 -14.83 -12.38 -6.49
C LEU A 76 -13.66 -13.35 -6.69
N ALA A 77 -12.59 -12.92 -7.37
CA ALA A 77 -11.37 -13.71 -7.50
C ALA A 77 -10.69 -13.96 -6.14
N TRP A 78 -10.61 -12.95 -5.26
CA TRP A 78 -10.09 -13.10 -3.90
C TRP A 78 -10.95 -14.04 -3.03
N LEU A 79 -12.28 -13.94 -3.11
CA LEU A 79 -13.18 -14.88 -2.43
C LEU A 79 -12.97 -16.31 -2.94
N SER A 80 -12.76 -16.50 -4.25
CA SER A 80 -12.56 -17.83 -4.83
C SER A 80 -11.23 -18.46 -4.41
N THR A 81 -10.16 -17.67 -4.25
CA THR A 81 -8.90 -18.18 -3.68
C THR A 81 -9.05 -18.50 -2.20
N ALA A 82 -9.82 -17.71 -1.43
CA ALA A 82 -10.14 -18.02 -0.04
C ALA A 82 -10.93 -19.32 0.13
N ALA A 83 -11.98 -19.52 -0.69
CA ALA A 83 -12.77 -20.75 -0.68
C ALA A 83 -11.90 -21.98 -0.97
N ALA A 84 -11.08 -21.94 -2.03
CA ALA A 84 -10.20 -23.05 -2.39
C ALA A 84 -9.18 -23.41 -1.28
N GLN A 85 -8.67 -22.41 -0.52
CA GLN A 85 -7.80 -22.68 0.62
C GLN A 85 -8.57 -23.32 1.80
N ALA A 86 -9.82 -22.95 2.02
CA ALA A 86 -10.69 -23.56 3.04
C ALA A 86 -11.05 -25.02 2.67
N GLU A 87 -11.41 -25.30 1.41
CA GLU A 87 -11.62 -26.67 0.91
C GLU A 87 -10.37 -27.54 1.08
N GLN A 88 -9.20 -27.00 0.74
CA GLN A 88 -7.93 -27.70 0.88
C GLN A 88 -7.61 -28.02 2.36
N ALA A 89 -7.89 -27.09 3.28
CA ALA A 89 -7.74 -27.31 4.71
C ALA A 89 -8.69 -28.41 5.23
N ALA A 90 -9.97 -28.38 4.81
CA ALA A 90 -10.96 -29.40 5.13
C ALA A 90 -10.53 -30.80 4.65
N ALA A 91 -10.12 -30.90 3.38
CA ALA A 91 -9.70 -32.15 2.77
C ALA A 91 -8.48 -32.78 3.45
N GLN A 92 -7.45 -31.99 3.78
CA GLN A 92 -6.26 -32.53 4.47
C GLN A 92 -6.54 -32.87 5.94
N ALA A 93 -7.39 -32.09 6.64
CA ALA A 93 -7.82 -32.45 7.99
C ALA A 93 -8.58 -33.79 8.01
N MET A 94 -9.47 -34.02 7.05
CA MET A 94 -10.17 -35.30 6.89
C MET A 94 -9.22 -36.44 6.53
N ALA A 95 -8.25 -36.21 5.64
CA ALA A 95 -7.23 -37.21 5.29
C ALA A 95 -6.41 -37.64 6.53
N ILE A 96 -5.96 -36.70 7.36
CA ILE A 96 -5.23 -36.99 8.60
C ILE A 96 -6.13 -37.74 9.61
N ALA A 97 -7.42 -37.39 9.70
CA ALA A 97 -8.38 -38.13 10.53
C ALA A 97 -8.55 -39.59 10.05
N THR A 98 -8.66 -39.82 8.74
CA THR A 98 -8.73 -41.19 8.18
C THR A 98 -7.43 -41.98 8.39
N ALA A 99 -6.27 -41.34 8.32
CA ALA A 99 -4.98 -41.97 8.62
C ALA A 99 -4.88 -42.39 10.09
N PHE A 100 -5.41 -41.58 11.02
CA PHE A 100 -5.50 -41.94 12.44
C PHE A 100 -6.41 -43.15 12.66
N GLU A 101 -7.61 -43.17 12.08
CA GLU A 101 -8.54 -44.30 12.24
C GLU A 101 -7.99 -45.60 11.61
N ALA A 102 -7.31 -45.51 10.47
CA ALA A 102 -6.63 -46.65 9.86
C ALA A 102 -5.51 -47.19 10.76
N ALA A 103 -4.74 -46.31 11.40
CA ALA A 103 -3.69 -46.69 12.33
C ALA A 103 -4.25 -47.29 13.62
N LEU A 104 -5.31 -46.70 14.19
CA LEU A 104 -6.02 -47.20 15.36
C LEU A 104 -6.58 -48.61 15.13
N ALA A 105 -7.15 -48.86 13.95
CA ALA A 105 -7.65 -50.18 13.55
C ALA A 105 -6.55 -51.22 13.30
N ALA A 106 -5.35 -50.80 12.88
CA ALA A 106 -4.20 -51.67 12.63
C ALA A 106 -3.32 -51.93 13.87
N THR A 107 -3.39 -51.07 14.88
CA THR A 107 -2.61 -51.17 16.13
C THR A 107 -3.18 -52.26 17.03
N VAL A 108 -2.29 -52.99 17.72
CA VAL A 108 -2.70 -54.05 18.65
C VAL A 108 -3.44 -53.42 19.84
N GLN A 109 -4.50 -54.09 20.31
CA GLN A 109 -5.23 -53.61 21.49
C GLN A 109 -4.37 -53.81 22.76
N PRO A 110 -4.23 -52.81 23.65
CA PRO A 110 -3.42 -52.93 24.87
C PRO A 110 -3.76 -54.15 25.75
N ALA A 111 -5.02 -54.59 25.76
CA ALA A 111 -5.46 -55.76 26.49
C ALA A 111 -4.85 -57.09 25.96
N VAL A 112 -4.58 -57.17 24.65
CA VAL A 112 -3.95 -58.36 24.03
C VAL A 112 -2.47 -58.42 24.40
N VAL A 113 -1.77 -57.28 24.37
CA VAL A 113 -0.37 -57.17 24.83
C VAL A 113 -0.28 -57.54 26.32
N ALA A 114 -1.15 -57.00 27.16
CA ALA A 114 -1.21 -57.33 28.59
C ALA A 114 -1.50 -58.82 28.85
N ALA A 115 -2.40 -59.44 28.08
CA ALA A 115 -2.70 -60.86 28.19
C ALA A 115 -1.50 -61.74 27.81
N ASN A 116 -0.74 -61.39 26.77
CA ASN A 116 0.50 -62.05 26.40
C ASN A 116 1.54 -61.99 27.53
N ARG A 117 1.81 -60.80 28.09
CA ARG A 117 2.78 -60.66 29.20
C ARG A 117 2.32 -61.39 30.47
N GLY A 118 1.02 -61.42 30.75
CA GLY A 118 0.46 -62.22 31.84
C GLY A 118 0.66 -63.73 31.64
N LEU A 119 0.45 -64.22 30.42
CA LEU A 119 0.68 -65.63 30.07
C LEU A 119 2.18 -65.99 30.16
N MET A 120 3.07 -65.10 29.71
CA MET A 120 4.53 -65.24 29.84
C MET A 120 4.94 -65.42 31.31
N GLN A 121 4.40 -64.60 32.22
CA GLN A 121 4.68 -64.71 33.66
C GLN A 121 4.17 -66.05 34.25
N LEU A 122 2.99 -66.51 33.87
CA LEU A 122 2.41 -67.78 34.33
C LEU A 122 3.21 -69.01 33.85
N LEU A 123 3.59 -69.02 32.57
CA LEU A 123 4.43 -70.07 31.98
C LEU A 123 5.82 -70.11 32.66
N ALA A 124 6.42 -68.95 32.89
CA ALA A 124 7.74 -68.84 33.54
C ALA A 124 7.69 -69.31 35.00
N ALA A 125 6.66 -68.91 35.76
CA ALA A 125 6.47 -69.32 37.16
C ALA A 125 6.27 -70.85 37.34
N THR A 126 5.88 -71.56 36.28
CA THR A 126 5.71 -73.01 36.27
C THR A 126 6.83 -73.78 35.55
N ASN A 127 7.82 -73.09 34.96
CA ASN A 127 8.87 -73.70 34.12
C ASN A 127 10.04 -74.37 34.89
N TRP A 128 9.80 -74.92 36.08
CA TRP A 128 10.84 -75.47 36.97
C TRP A 128 11.70 -76.57 36.34
N PHE A 129 11.14 -77.32 35.40
CA PHE A 129 11.82 -78.40 34.68
C PHE A 129 12.11 -78.09 33.19
N GLY A 130 11.94 -76.84 32.75
CA GLY A 130 12.14 -76.45 31.35
C GLY A 130 11.04 -76.93 30.38
N GLN A 131 10.02 -77.66 30.85
CA GLN A 131 8.97 -78.25 30.00
C GLN A 131 8.11 -77.20 29.27
N ASN A 132 7.99 -75.99 29.80
CA ASN A 132 7.25 -74.89 29.17
C ASN A 132 8.11 -74.10 28.16
N ALA A 133 9.39 -74.47 27.94
CA ALA A 133 10.28 -73.72 27.04
C ALA A 133 9.73 -73.52 25.61
N PRO A 134 9.07 -74.50 24.96
CA PRO A 134 8.43 -74.28 23.66
C PRO A 134 7.32 -73.23 23.72
N ALA A 135 6.41 -73.34 24.68
CA ALA A 135 5.31 -72.40 24.86
C ALA A 135 5.79 -70.98 25.22
N LEU A 136 6.88 -70.85 25.98
CA LEU A 136 7.53 -69.55 26.25
C LEU A 136 8.07 -68.92 24.97
N MET A 137 8.69 -69.70 24.07
CA MET A 137 9.14 -69.20 22.77
C MET A 137 7.97 -68.80 21.87
N ASP A 138 6.87 -69.55 21.87
CA ASP A 138 5.66 -69.20 21.10
C ASP A 138 5.01 -67.89 21.60
N VAL A 139 4.96 -67.68 22.93
CA VAL A 139 4.43 -66.45 23.53
C VAL A 139 5.33 -65.25 23.24
N GLU A 140 6.65 -65.39 23.33
CA GLU A 140 7.58 -64.30 23.00
C GLU A 140 7.59 -64.01 21.49
N ALA A 141 7.47 -65.02 20.62
CA ALA A 141 7.32 -64.83 19.18
C ALA A 141 6.02 -64.09 18.82
N ALA A 142 4.92 -64.36 19.53
CA ALA A 142 3.68 -63.59 19.39
C ALA A 142 3.83 -62.13 19.89
N TYR A 143 4.68 -61.89 20.90
CA TYR A 143 4.99 -60.53 21.36
C TYR A 143 5.80 -59.74 20.32
N GLU A 144 6.82 -60.34 19.71
CA GLU A 144 7.58 -59.72 18.61
C GLU A 144 6.69 -59.44 17.38
N GLN A 145 5.69 -60.29 17.10
CA GLN A 145 4.69 -60.00 16.06
C GLN A 145 3.81 -58.79 16.42
N MET A 146 3.37 -58.65 17.67
CA MET A 146 2.63 -57.46 18.10
C MET A 146 3.49 -56.20 18.01
N TRP A 147 4.77 -56.27 18.34
CA TRP A 147 5.71 -55.16 18.17
C TRP A 147 5.83 -54.76 16.68
N ALA A 148 6.03 -55.73 15.79
CA ALA A 148 6.12 -55.48 14.36
C ALA A 148 4.84 -54.87 13.77
N LEU A 149 3.65 -55.31 14.23
CA LEU A 149 2.36 -54.76 13.83
C LEU A 149 2.19 -53.30 14.27
N ASP A 150 2.46 -52.99 15.53
CA ASP A 150 2.38 -51.62 16.05
C ASP A 150 3.34 -50.68 15.31
N VAL A 151 4.58 -51.10 15.06
CA VAL A 151 5.56 -50.31 14.31
C VAL A 151 5.11 -50.09 12.86
N ALA A 152 4.50 -51.09 12.22
CA ALA A 152 3.93 -50.95 10.88
C ALA A 152 2.73 -49.98 10.85
N ALA A 153 1.83 -50.07 11.84
CA ALA A 153 0.69 -49.16 11.97
C ALA A 153 1.14 -47.71 12.17
N MET A 154 2.12 -47.46 13.05
CA MET A 154 2.68 -46.12 13.26
C MET A 154 3.46 -45.60 12.03
N ALA A 155 4.14 -46.49 11.29
CA ALA A 155 4.82 -46.12 10.04
C ALA A 155 3.83 -45.71 8.95
N GLY A 156 2.72 -46.43 8.78
CA GLY A 156 1.62 -46.06 7.89
C GLY A 156 1.03 -44.71 8.28
N TYR A 157 0.66 -44.54 9.56
CA TYR A 157 0.13 -43.27 10.07
C TYR A 157 1.05 -42.08 9.78
N HIS A 158 2.35 -42.23 10.08
CA HIS A 158 3.33 -41.18 9.84
C HIS A 158 3.45 -40.86 8.34
N PHE A 159 3.44 -41.88 7.47
CA PHE A 159 3.51 -41.68 6.02
C PHE A 159 2.28 -40.91 5.50
N ASP A 160 1.08 -41.38 5.79
CA ASP A 160 -0.17 -40.79 5.29
C ASP A 160 -0.42 -39.40 5.86
N ALA A 161 -0.23 -39.20 7.18
CA ALA A 161 -0.39 -37.89 7.81
C ALA A 161 0.67 -36.89 7.33
N SER A 162 1.93 -37.31 7.12
CA SER A 162 2.97 -36.44 6.56
C SER A 162 2.67 -36.08 5.11
N ALA A 163 2.12 -37.01 4.31
CA ALA A 163 1.73 -36.76 2.94
C ALA A 163 0.57 -35.73 2.86
N ALA A 164 -0.44 -35.85 3.72
CA ALA A 164 -1.54 -34.90 3.81
C ALA A 164 -1.08 -33.50 4.26
N VAL A 165 -0.24 -33.41 5.29
CA VAL A 165 0.33 -32.13 5.74
C VAL A 165 1.22 -31.50 4.65
N ALA A 166 1.96 -32.30 3.88
CA ALA A 166 2.78 -31.79 2.77
C ALA A 166 1.98 -31.20 1.61
N GLN A 167 0.67 -31.51 1.49
CA GLN A 167 -0.22 -30.86 0.52
C GLN A 167 -0.73 -29.49 1.01
N LEU A 168 -0.58 -29.14 2.29
CA LEU A 168 -0.97 -27.81 2.77
C LEU A 168 0.07 -26.77 2.34
N ALA A 169 -0.40 -25.70 1.72
CA ALA A 169 0.45 -24.57 1.39
C ALA A 169 1.04 -23.95 2.67
N PRO A 170 2.34 -23.57 2.71
CA PRO A 170 2.90 -22.84 3.84
C PRO A 170 2.08 -21.58 4.14
N TRP A 171 1.87 -21.24 5.41
CA TRP A 171 1.02 -20.11 5.80
C TRP A 171 1.38 -18.78 5.10
N GLN A 172 2.68 -18.50 4.87
CA GLN A 172 3.07 -17.30 4.10
C GLN A 172 2.62 -17.35 2.63
N GLN A 173 2.47 -18.53 2.02
CA GLN A 173 1.90 -18.69 0.69
C GLN A 173 0.38 -18.52 0.71
N VAL A 174 -0.31 -19.05 1.73
CA VAL A 174 -1.76 -18.83 1.93
C VAL A 174 -2.06 -17.33 2.03
N LEU A 175 -1.30 -16.60 2.86
CA LEU A 175 -1.41 -15.15 2.96
C LEU A 175 -1.17 -14.44 1.63
N ARG A 176 -0.12 -14.79 0.87
CA ARG A 176 0.13 -14.20 -0.46
C ARG A 176 -0.98 -14.49 -1.47
N ASN A 177 -1.57 -15.69 -1.44
CA ASN A 177 -2.74 -16.05 -2.27
C ASN A 177 -3.99 -15.21 -1.93
N LEU A 178 -4.05 -14.67 -0.72
CA LEU A 178 -5.08 -13.74 -0.22
C LEU A 178 -4.68 -12.26 -0.33
N GLY A 179 -3.58 -11.94 -1.02
CA GLY A 179 -3.12 -10.56 -1.19
C GLY A 179 -2.49 -9.95 0.06
N ILE A 180 -1.94 -10.76 0.96
CA ILE A 180 -1.20 -10.30 2.15
C ILE A 180 0.24 -10.79 2.02
N ASP A 181 1.16 -9.89 1.64
CA ASP A 181 2.58 -10.22 1.58
C ASP A 181 3.33 -9.61 2.77
N ILE A 182 4.04 -10.44 3.52
CA ILE A 182 4.82 -10.03 4.69
C ILE A 182 6.30 -10.03 4.31
N GLY A 183 6.84 -8.82 4.13
CA GLY A 183 8.24 -8.61 3.81
C GLY A 183 9.18 -9.04 4.94
N LYS A 184 10.43 -9.35 4.59
CA LYS A 184 11.49 -9.77 5.55
C LYS A 184 11.78 -8.73 6.64
N ASN A 185 11.40 -7.48 6.43
CA ASN A 185 11.53 -6.37 7.36
C ASN A 185 10.28 -6.17 8.25
N GLY A 186 9.30 -7.08 8.20
CA GLY A 186 8.04 -7.00 8.95
C GLY A 186 7.01 -6.02 8.37
N GLN A 187 7.31 -5.34 7.27
CA GLN A 187 6.32 -4.51 6.58
C GLN A 187 5.40 -5.36 5.71
N ILE A 188 4.14 -4.92 5.59
CA ILE A 188 3.08 -5.65 4.90
C ILE A 188 2.75 -4.93 3.58
N ASN A 189 2.51 -5.68 2.51
CA ASN A 189 1.75 -5.20 1.36
C ASN A 189 0.35 -5.83 1.42
N LEU A 190 -0.68 -5.03 1.19
CA LEU A 190 -2.08 -5.44 1.07
C LEU A 190 -2.53 -5.26 -0.38
N GLY A 191 -3.09 -6.31 -0.98
CA GLY A 191 -3.39 -6.40 -2.41
C GLY A 191 -2.29 -7.09 -3.22
N PHE A 192 -2.54 -7.26 -4.51
CA PHE A 192 -1.80 -8.15 -5.40
C PHE A 192 -0.76 -7.42 -6.25
N GLY A 193 0.33 -8.11 -6.62
CA GLY A 193 1.33 -7.61 -7.58
C GLY A 193 2.22 -6.46 -7.07
N ASN A 194 2.16 -6.12 -5.79
CA ASN A 194 3.00 -5.07 -5.21
C ASN A 194 4.47 -5.50 -5.12
N THR A 195 5.39 -4.58 -5.43
CA THR A 195 6.84 -4.75 -5.30
C THR A 195 7.40 -3.66 -4.38
N GLY A 196 8.02 -4.03 -3.26
CA GLY A 196 8.48 -3.11 -2.22
C GLY A 196 7.74 -3.35 -0.91
N SER A 197 7.44 -2.31 -0.13
CA SER A 197 6.85 -2.48 1.21
C SER A 197 5.82 -1.41 1.60
N GLY A 198 4.85 -1.78 2.43
CA GLY A 198 3.85 -0.85 2.98
C GLY A 198 2.76 -0.43 1.98
N ASN A 199 2.66 -1.07 0.81
CA ASN A 199 1.68 -0.71 -0.20
C ASN A 199 0.28 -1.26 0.11
N ILE A 200 -0.76 -0.51 -0.22
CA ILE A 200 -2.17 -0.90 -0.08
C ILE A 200 -2.86 -0.71 -1.43
N GLY A 201 -3.40 -1.78 -2.00
CA GLY A 201 -3.97 -1.82 -3.35
C GLY A 201 -3.11 -2.66 -4.30
N ASN A 202 -3.23 -2.49 -5.62
CA ASN A 202 -2.70 -3.46 -6.58
C ASN A 202 -1.59 -2.90 -7.48
N ASN A 203 -0.58 -3.72 -7.80
CA ASN A 203 0.47 -3.44 -8.78
C ASN A 203 1.31 -2.17 -8.49
N ASN A 204 1.52 -1.80 -7.23
CA ASN A 204 2.40 -0.69 -6.88
C ASN A 204 3.88 -1.14 -6.89
N ILE A 205 4.77 -0.27 -7.35
CA ILE A 205 6.22 -0.47 -7.36
C ILE A 205 6.86 0.60 -6.49
N GLY A 206 7.61 0.19 -5.47
CA GLY A 206 8.16 1.06 -4.43
C GLY A 206 7.39 0.93 -3.11
N ASN A 207 7.32 2.01 -2.31
CA ASN A 207 6.96 1.89 -0.90
C ASN A 207 5.83 2.83 -0.45
N ASN A 208 5.00 2.37 0.48
CA ASN A 208 3.95 3.14 1.15
C ASN A 208 2.90 3.78 0.19
N ASN A 209 2.67 3.19 -0.98
CA ASN A 209 1.65 3.70 -1.92
C ASN A 209 0.26 3.17 -1.55
N ILE A 210 -0.77 4.01 -1.68
CA ILE A 210 -2.18 3.67 -1.43
C ILE A 210 -2.97 3.83 -2.73
N GLY A 211 -3.64 2.76 -3.16
CA GLY A 211 -4.34 2.62 -4.45
C GLY A 211 -3.54 1.75 -5.42
N SER A 212 -3.63 1.99 -6.74
CA SER A 212 -3.18 1.00 -7.73
C SER A 212 -2.24 1.54 -8.80
N GLY A 213 -1.24 0.75 -9.19
CA GLY A 213 -0.35 1.05 -10.31
C GLY A 213 0.57 2.24 -10.08
N ASN A 214 0.85 2.63 -8.83
CA ASN A 214 1.77 3.73 -8.54
C ASN A 214 3.22 3.24 -8.60
N THR A 215 4.13 4.05 -9.13
CA THR A 215 5.58 3.79 -9.16
C THR A 215 6.32 4.88 -8.38
N GLY A 216 7.05 4.49 -7.33
CA GLY A 216 7.77 5.40 -6.43
C GLY A 216 7.28 5.29 -4.99
N THR A 217 7.19 6.41 -4.26
CA THR A 217 6.95 6.34 -2.79
C THR A 217 5.85 7.26 -2.28
N GLY A 218 5.01 6.75 -1.37
CA GLY A 218 4.04 7.56 -0.64
C GLY A 218 2.93 8.19 -1.50
N ASN A 219 2.65 7.65 -2.69
CA ASN A 219 1.57 8.14 -3.54
C ASN A 219 0.21 7.66 -3.05
N ILE A 220 -0.82 8.50 -3.13
CA ILE A 220 -2.20 8.18 -2.79
C ILE A 220 -3.06 8.38 -4.04
N GLY A 221 -3.75 7.33 -4.50
CA GLY A 221 -4.53 7.32 -5.74
C GLY A 221 -3.97 6.28 -6.72
N SER A 222 -3.92 6.56 -8.03
CA SER A 222 -3.56 5.51 -9.00
C SER A 222 -2.81 6.00 -10.22
N GLY A 223 -1.89 5.17 -10.72
CA GLY A 223 -1.07 5.46 -11.90
C GLY A 223 -0.06 6.59 -11.73
N ASN A 224 0.24 7.04 -10.50
CA ASN A 224 1.22 8.09 -10.27
C ASN A 224 2.65 7.55 -10.41
N THR A 225 3.56 8.33 -10.98
CA THR A 225 4.99 8.01 -11.10
C THR A 225 5.82 9.11 -10.45
N GLY A 226 6.59 8.78 -9.43
CA GLY A 226 7.31 9.72 -8.55
C GLY A 226 6.89 9.52 -7.10
N SER A 227 6.99 10.57 -6.27
CA SER A 227 6.77 10.47 -4.83
C SER A 227 5.79 11.51 -4.28
N GLY A 228 4.98 11.10 -3.30
CA GLY A 228 4.08 12.00 -2.57
C GLY A 228 2.94 12.60 -3.39
N ASN A 229 2.57 12.02 -4.54
CA ASN A 229 1.45 12.51 -5.34
C ASN A 229 0.10 12.09 -4.73
N LEU A 230 -0.89 12.97 -4.79
CA LEU A 230 -2.27 12.72 -4.36
C LEU A 230 -3.22 12.88 -5.56
N GLY A 231 -3.74 11.78 -6.08
CA GLY A 231 -4.71 11.74 -7.18
C GLY A 231 -4.33 10.74 -8.27
N LEU A 232 -4.58 11.05 -9.54
CA LEU A 232 -4.46 10.07 -10.63
C LEU A 232 -3.44 10.49 -11.70
N GLY A 233 -2.58 9.57 -12.11
CA GLY A 233 -1.76 9.71 -13.32
C GLY A 233 -0.74 10.86 -13.30
N ASN A 234 -0.32 11.34 -12.13
CA ASN A 234 0.69 12.41 -12.04
C ASN A 234 2.10 11.85 -12.28
N LEU A 235 2.97 12.64 -12.93
CA LEU A 235 4.36 12.31 -13.24
C LEU A 235 5.31 13.36 -12.66
N GLY A 236 6.11 12.98 -11.67
CA GLY A 236 6.94 13.87 -10.86
C GLY A 236 6.55 13.79 -9.39
N ASP A 237 6.93 14.78 -8.57
CA ASP A 237 6.82 14.68 -7.11
C ASP A 237 5.84 15.69 -6.51
N GLY A 238 5.07 15.28 -5.50
CA GLY A 238 4.25 16.18 -4.69
C GLY A 238 3.07 16.84 -5.42
N ASN A 239 2.60 16.28 -6.54
CA ASN A 239 1.45 16.83 -7.25
C ASN A 239 0.12 16.44 -6.59
N ILE A 240 -0.86 17.33 -6.63
CA ILE A 240 -2.22 17.10 -6.16
C ILE A 240 -3.19 17.27 -7.34
N GLY A 241 -3.97 16.23 -7.63
CA GLY A 241 -4.96 16.20 -8.70
C GLY A 241 -4.63 15.18 -9.80
N PHE A 242 -4.78 15.56 -11.06
CA PHE A 242 -4.93 14.59 -12.16
C PHE A 242 -4.03 14.91 -13.35
N GLY A 243 -3.18 13.96 -13.76
CA GLY A 243 -2.41 14.06 -15.01
C GLY A 243 -1.38 15.20 -15.06
N ASN A 244 -0.90 15.69 -13.91
CA ASN A 244 0.11 16.74 -13.87
C ASN A 244 1.51 16.17 -14.16
N THR A 245 2.37 16.93 -14.84
CA THR A 245 3.75 16.57 -15.18
C THR A 245 4.73 17.63 -14.68
N GLY A 246 5.70 17.23 -13.87
CA GLY A 246 6.58 18.10 -13.09
C GLY A 246 6.29 17.96 -11.60
N SER A 247 6.72 18.90 -10.77
CA SER A 247 6.64 18.76 -9.30
C SER A 247 5.87 19.89 -8.60
N GLY A 248 5.14 19.53 -7.55
CA GLY A 248 4.41 20.47 -6.68
C GLY A 248 3.19 21.14 -7.30
N ASN A 249 2.62 20.59 -8.38
CA ASN A 249 1.46 21.19 -9.04
C ASN A 249 0.14 20.82 -8.34
N ILE A 250 -0.83 21.74 -8.34
CA ILE A 250 -2.18 21.49 -7.81
C ILE A 250 -3.23 21.77 -8.90
N GLY A 251 -3.83 20.71 -9.44
CA GLY A 251 -4.85 20.83 -10.49
C GLY A 251 -4.90 19.66 -11.46
N PHE A 252 -5.21 19.97 -12.73
CA PHE A 252 -5.53 18.97 -13.75
C PHE A 252 -4.74 19.22 -15.03
N GLY A 253 -3.93 18.27 -15.50
CA GLY A 253 -3.26 18.30 -16.80
C GLY A 253 -2.15 19.36 -16.93
N ILE A 254 -1.57 19.81 -15.82
CA ILE A 254 -0.58 20.90 -15.79
C ILE A 254 0.81 20.36 -16.17
N THR A 255 1.62 21.16 -16.88
CA THR A 255 3.02 20.86 -17.18
C THR A 255 3.94 21.97 -16.67
N GLY A 256 4.92 21.61 -15.84
CA GLY A 256 5.89 22.51 -15.19
C GLY A 256 5.90 22.30 -13.68
N ASP A 257 6.44 23.25 -12.92
CA ASP A 257 6.63 23.09 -11.47
C ASP A 257 5.91 24.17 -10.64
N HIS A 258 5.33 23.77 -9.51
CA HIS A 258 4.66 24.62 -8.52
C HIS A 258 3.48 25.45 -9.09
N GLN A 259 2.80 24.96 -10.12
CA GLN A 259 1.68 25.66 -10.74
C GLN A 259 0.33 25.25 -10.12
N MET A 260 -0.67 26.15 -10.18
CA MET A 260 -2.05 25.84 -9.79
C MET A 260 -3.06 26.24 -10.87
N GLY A 261 -3.95 25.31 -11.25
CA GLY A 261 -5.01 25.57 -12.23
C GLY A 261 -5.45 24.36 -13.07
N PHE A 262 -5.65 24.60 -14.37
CA PHE A 262 -6.02 23.58 -15.35
C PHE A 262 -5.03 23.63 -16.54
N GLY A 263 -4.88 22.48 -17.21
CA GLY A 263 -3.82 22.19 -18.16
C GLY A 263 -3.80 23.07 -19.40
N GLY A 264 -2.60 23.24 -19.97
CA GLY A 264 -2.36 23.99 -21.21
C GLY A 264 -2.44 25.51 -21.10
N PHE A 265 -2.86 26.07 -19.96
CA PHE A 265 -3.02 27.51 -19.80
C PHE A 265 -1.81 28.21 -19.18
N ASN A 266 -1.08 27.60 -18.25
CA ASN A 266 0.11 28.21 -17.64
C ASN A 266 1.39 27.56 -18.16
N SER A 267 2.48 28.33 -18.25
CA SER A 267 3.81 27.87 -18.65
C SER A 267 4.92 28.50 -17.80
N GLY A 268 6.00 27.77 -17.55
CA GLY A 268 7.04 28.16 -16.58
C GLY A 268 6.79 27.57 -15.19
N SER A 269 6.94 28.35 -14.11
CA SER A 269 6.88 27.83 -12.74
C SER A 269 6.21 28.78 -11.74
N GLY A 270 5.56 28.24 -10.71
CA GLY A 270 4.98 29.05 -9.63
C GLY A 270 3.73 29.85 -10.02
N ASN A 271 3.14 29.59 -11.19
CA ASN A 271 2.03 30.38 -11.71
C ASN A 271 0.67 29.87 -11.20
N ILE A 272 -0.22 30.78 -10.82
CA ILE A 272 -1.54 30.52 -10.26
C ILE A 272 -2.60 31.16 -11.16
N GLY A 273 -3.55 30.38 -11.68
CA GLY A 273 -4.66 30.87 -12.50
C GLY A 273 -4.62 30.33 -13.94
N PHE A 274 -4.77 31.18 -14.96
CA PHE A 274 -4.85 30.76 -16.36
C PHE A 274 -4.06 31.69 -17.30
N GLY A 275 -3.42 31.16 -18.34
CA GLY A 275 -2.78 31.96 -19.39
C GLY A 275 -1.39 32.51 -19.03
N ASN A 276 -0.88 32.23 -17.82
CA ASN A 276 0.31 32.90 -17.30
C ASN A 276 1.60 32.24 -17.79
N SER A 277 2.57 33.05 -18.23
CA SER A 277 3.88 32.62 -18.72
C SER A 277 5.01 33.22 -17.88
N GLY A 278 5.99 32.39 -17.51
CA GLY A 278 7.16 32.82 -16.72
C GLY A 278 7.11 32.32 -15.28
N THR A 279 7.42 33.18 -14.30
CA THR A 279 7.61 32.77 -12.90
C THR A 279 6.71 33.49 -11.90
N GLY A 280 6.01 32.76 -11.04
CA GLY A 280 5.35 33.33 -9.85
C GLY A 280 4.17 34.27 -10.12
N ASN A 281 3.54 34.22 -11.30
CA ASN A 281 2.44 35.12 -11.65
C ASN A 281 1.10 34.61 -11.14
N VAL A 282 0.21 35.52 -10.73
CA VAL A 282 -1.12 35.20 -10.18
C VAL A 282 -2.21 35.90 -10.98
N GLY A 283 -3.14 35.15 -11.55
CA GLY A 283 -4.32 35.67 -12.26
C GLY A 283 -4.42 35.16 -13.70
N LEU A 284 -4.61 36.07 -14.66
CA LEU A 284 -4.93 35.77 -16.06
C LEU A 284 -3.90 36.35 -17.03
N PHE A 285 -3.38 35.55 -17.96
CA PHE A 285 -2.58 36.01 -19.12
C PHE A 285 -1.36 36.89 -18.80
N ASN A 286 -0.77 36.80 -17.60
CA ASN A 286 0.41 37.58 -17.24
C ASN A 286 1.70 36.96 -17.82
N SER A 287 2.69 37.77 -18.14
CA SER A 287 3.98 37.33 -18.69
C SER A 287 5.18 37.93 -17.94
N GLY A 288 6.13 37.10 -17.52
CA GLY A 288 7.33 37.53 -16.80
C GLY A 288 7.33 37.03 -15.36
N SER A 289 7.65 37.89 -14.39
CA SER A 289 7.99 37.48 -13.02
C SER A 289 7.17 38.17 -11.92
N GLY A 290 6.36 37.41 -11.17
CA GLY A 290 5.69 37.91 -9.96
C GLY A 290 4.57 38.92 -10.19
N ASN A 291 3.93 38.92 -11.37
CA ASN A 291 2.83 39.82 -11.69
C ASN A 291 1.49 39.31 -11.13
N ILE A 292 0.62 40.21 -10.66
CA ILE A 292 -0.67 39.88 -10.06
C ILE A 292 -1.81 40.61 -10.80
N GLY A 293 -2.68 39.88 -11.50
CA GLY A 293 -3.88 40.42 -12.13
C GLY A 293 -4.10 39.89 -13.55
N ILE A 294 -4.36 40.76 -14.53
CA ILE A 294 -4.79 40.38 -15.88
C ILE A 294 -3.89 41.00 -16.96
N GLY A 295 -3.21 40.19 -17.78
CA GLY A 295 -2.50 40.66 -18.97
C GLY A 295 -1.28 41.54 -18.68
N ASN A 296 -0.69 41.46 -17.49
CA ASN A 296 0.48 42.25 -17.12
C ASN A 296 1.77 41.65 -17.69
N SER A 297 2.77 42.48 -17.99
CA SER A 297 4.03 42.06 -18.59
C SER A 297 5.26 42.66 -17.89
N GLY A 298 6.31 41.86 -17.67
CA GLY A 298 7.52 42.29 -16.97
C GLY A 298 7.56 41.73 -15.54
N SER A 299 7.89 42.55 -14.54
CA SER A 299 8.13 42.07 -13.16
C SER A 299 7.37 42.84 -12.08
N LEU A 300 6.78 42.11 -11.12
CA LEU A 300 6.15 42.65 -9.90
C LEU A 300 5.03 43.66 -10.15
N ASN A 301 4.35 43.60 -11.31
CA ASN A 301 3.25 44.51 -11.60
C ASN A 301 1.91 43.99 -11.06
N SER A 302 1.01 44.89 -10.70
CA SER A 302 -0.32 44.57 -10.17
C SER A 302 -1.44 45.28 -10.95
N GLY A 303 -2.53 44.58 -11.24
CA GLY A 303 -3.70 45.15 -11.92
C GLY A 303 -3.92 44.60 -13.32
N ILE A 304 -4.18 45.46 -14.31
CA ILE A 304 -4.66 45.04 -15.63
C ILE A 304 -3.83 45.70 -16.75
N GLY A 305 -3.28 44.91 -17.67
CA GLY A 305 -2.61 45.39 -18.88
C GLY A 305 -1.38 46.27 -18.62
N THR A 306 -0.74 46.12 -17.46
CA THR A 306 0.44 46.91 -17.10
C THR A 306 1.73 46.32 -17.71
N SER A 307 2.75 47.14 -17.94
CA SER A 307 4.04 46.69 -18.48
C SER A 307 5.26 47.32 -17.80
N GLY A 308 6.31 46.54 -17.58
CA GLY A 308 7.58 47.00 -16.99
C GLY A 308 7.80 46.46 -15.58
N THR A 309 8.18 47.32 -14.61
CA THR A 309 8.57 46.88 -13.26
C THR A 309 7.86 47.63 -12.13
N ILE A 310 7.22 46.89 -11.20
CA ILE A 310 6.61 47.45 -9.98
C ILE A 310 5.56 48.54 -10.31
N ASN A 311 4.71 48.29 -11.32
CA ASN A 311 3.58 49.17 -11.63
C ASN A 311 2.29 48.63 -10.99
N ALA A 312 1.37 49.52 -10.60
CA ALA A 312 0.04 49.18 -10.13
C ALA A 312 -1.04 50.00 -10.85
N GLY A 313 -2.07 49.34 -11.39
CA GLY A 313 -3.22 50.04 -12.00
C GLY A 313 -3.77 49.38 -13.26
N LEU A 314 -4.23 50.20 -14.21
CA LEU A 314 -4.75 49.79 -15.51
C LEU A 314 -3.93 50.45 -16.61
N GLY A 315 -3.30 49.67 -17.50
CA GLY A 315 -2.61 50.17 -18.68
C GLY A 315 -1.34 51.00 -18.42
N SER A 316 -0.76 50.92 -17.22
CA SER A 316 0.46 51.66 -16.84
C SER A 316 1.70 50.99 -17.42
N ALA A 317 2.66 51.77 -17.94
CA ALA A 317 3.89 51.29 -18.56
C ALA A 317 5.13 51.99 -17.99
N GLY A 318 6.18 51.24 -17.67
CA GLY A 318 7.45 51.80 -17.16
C GLY A 318 7.84 51.24 -15.81
N SER A 319 8.14 52.10 -14.84
CA SER A 319 8.55 51.68 -13.50
C SER A 319 7.95 52.54 -12.40
N LEU A 320 7.54 51.91 -11.29
CA LEU A 320 7.00 52.56 -10.08
C LEU A 320 5.71 53.39 -10.31
N ASN A 321 4.95 53.13 -11.38
CA ASN A 321 3.70 53.85 -11.64
C ASN A 321 2.53 53.29 -10.83
N THR A 322 1.67 54.17 -10.32
CA THR A 322 0.49 53.82 -9.47
C THR A 322 -0.77 54.54 -9.97
N SER A 323 -1.20 54.26 -11.20
CA SER A 323 -2.28 55.02 -11.88
C SER A 323 -2.83 54.35 -13.14
N PHE A 324 -3.95 54.88 -13.65
CA PHE A 324 -4.48 54.58 -14.99
C PHE A 324 -3.60 55.17 -16.10
N TRP A 325 -3.31 54.37 -17.14
CA TRP A 325 -2.74 54.79 -18.44
C TRP A 325 -1.47 55.66 -18.39
N ASN A 326 -0.63 55.46 -17.38
CA ASN A 326 0.58 56.27 -17.18
C ASN A 326 1.80 55.55 -17.79
N ALA A 327 2.40 56.15 -18.83
CA ALA A 327 3.49 55.55 -19.60
C ALA A 327 4.77 56.40 -19.53
N GLY A 328 5.75 55.97 -18.73
CA GLY A 328 7.05 56.65 -18.62
C GLY A 328 7.78 56.42 -17.29
N MET A 329 9.03 56.91 -17.24
CA MET A 329 9.70 57.21 -15.97
C MET A 329 9.22 58.58 -15.51
N GLN A 330 8.74 58.67 -14.26
CA GLN A 330 8.20 59.90 -13.65
C GLN A 330 6.86 60.39 -14.23
N ASN A 331 5.73 60.01 -13.61
CA ASN A 331 4.70 61.03 -13.33
C ASN A 331 3.80 60.65 -12.15
N ALA A 332 4.03 61.26 -10.98
CA ALA A 332 3.09 61.20 -9.86
C ALA A 332 1.93 62.20 -10.10
N ALA A 333 1.05 61.86 -11.05
CA ALA A 333 -0.02 62.74 -11.51
C ALA A 333 -1.42 62.34 -10.98
N LEU A 334 -1.56 62.32 -9.65
CA LEU A 334 -2.87 62.48 -9.01
C LEU A 334 -3.04 63.96 -8.65
N GLY A 335 -3.35 64.80 -9.65
CA GLY A 335 -3.28 66.26 -9.49
C GLY A 335 -3.68 67.10 -10.70
N SER A 336 -4.46 66.55 -11.63
CA SER A 336 -5.08 67.33 -12.72
C SER A 336 -6.27 68.17 -12.19
N ALA A 337 -5.99 69.08 -11.26
CA ALA A 337 -6.96 69.98 -10.66
C ALA A 337 -6.37 71.40 -10.54
N ALA A 338 -6.69 72.24 -11.52
CA ALA A 338 -6.77 73.71 -11.51
C ALA A 338 -5.64 74.55 -10.87
N GLY A 339 -5.16 75.55 -11.62
CA GLY A 339 -4.61 76.78 -11.03
C GLY A 339 -3.21 77.15 -11.50
N SER A 340 -3.11 78.32 -12.12
CA SER A 340 -1.88 79.06 -12.33
C SER A 340 -1.23 79.48 -11.01
N GLU A 341 0.10 79.31 -10.85
CA GLU A 341 1.08 80.42 -10.77
C GLU A 341 2.51 79.97 -10.36
N ALA A 342 3.48 80.84 -10.68
CA ALA A 342 4.81 81.04 -10.07
C ALA A 342 5.98 80.04 -10.27
N ALA A 343 7.01 80.56 -10.96
CA ALA A 343 8.48 80.41 -10.76
C ALA A 343 9.11 79.01 -10.62
N LEU A 344 10.02 78.54 -11.48
CA LEU A 344 11.30 79.14 -11.93
C LEU A 344 12.32 79.42 -10.80
N VAL A 345 12.92 78.35 -10.24
CA VAL A 345 14.30 78.31 -9.71
C VAL A 345 14.83 76.90 -10.04
N SER A 346 15.50 76.68 -11.17
CA SER A 346 16.92 76.96 -11.43
C SER A 346 17.87 76.32 -10.42
N SER A 347 18.56 75.28 -10.88
CA SER A 347 19.54 74.47 -10.14
C SER A 347 20.84 75.22 -9.82
N ALA A 348 21.45 74.97 -8.65
CA ALA A 348 22.87 74.57 -8.55
C ALA A 348 23.31 74.24 -7.11
N GLY A 349 24.08 73.15 -6.97
CA GLY A 349 25.23 73.08 -6.05
C GLY A 349 24.98 72.67 -4.59
N TYR A 350 25.16 71.38 -4.29
CA TYR A 350 26.36 70.90 -3.59
C TYR A 350 26.64 69.46 -4.01
N ALA A 351 27.91 69.13 -4.22
CA ALA A 351 28.33 67.85 -4.78
C ALA A 351 29.33 67.12 -3.85
N THR A 352 29.29 65.79 -3.93
CA THR A 352 30.29 64.81 -3.51
C THR A 352 30.51 64.55 -2.01
N GLY A 353 30.47 63.25 -1.68
CA GLY A 353 30.72 62.67 -0.35
C GLY A 353 30.22 61.23 -0.34
N GLY A 354 30.90 60.33 -1.06
CA GLY A 354 30.40 58.97 -1.31
C GLY A 354 30.61 58.02 -0.12
N MET A 355 29.57 57.26 0.23
CA MET A 355 29.67 56.04 1.02
C MET A 355 28.78 54.96 0.40
N SER A 356 29.33 53.76 0.22
CA SER A 356 28.61 52.58 -0.26
C SER A 356 28.06 51.77 0.90
N THR A 357 26.73 51.76 1.06
CA THR A 357 25.92 50.76 1.80
C THR A 357 24.48 50.93 1.27
N ALA A 358 23.85 49.87 0.75
CA ALA A 358 23.00 48.93 1.48
C ALA A 358 21.76 49.59 2.14
N ALA A 359 20.58 49.03 1.86
CA ALA A 359 19.24 49.41 2.35
C ALA A 359 18.63 50.73 1.79
N LEU A 360 18.02 50.61 0.60
CA LEU A 360 16.69 51.20 0.35
C LEU A 360 15.68 50.07 0.09
N SER A 361 15.43 49.30 1.14
CA SER A 361 14.22 48.49 1.30
C SER A 361 13.64 48.78 2.69
N SER A 362 12.30 48.80 2.78
CA SER A 362 11.47 49.10 3.97
C SER A 362 11.04 50.56 4.16
N GLY A 363 9.71 50.74 4.28
CA GLY A 363 9.02 52.04 4.39
C GLY A 363 8.51 52.51 3.02
N ILE A 364 7.32 52.13 2.54
CA ILE A 364 6.03 52.04 3.24
C ILE A 364 5.29 50.74 2.82
N LEU A 365 5.19 49.75 3.73
CA LEU A 365 4.23 48.61 3.78
C LEU A 365 4.73 47.48 4.70
N ALA A 366 5.00 47.77 5.98
CA ALA A 366 5.19 46.76 7.04
C ALA A 366 5.24 47.40 8.44
N SER A 367 4.08 47.57 9.10
CA SER A 367 3.95 47.67 10.59
C SER A 367 2.50 47.90 11.02
N ALA A 368 1.61 46.99 10.63
CA ALA A 368 0.30 46.83 11.27
C ALA A 368 0.11 45.34 11.57
N LEU A 369 0.36 44.97 12.83
CA LEU A 369 0.37 43.60 13.37
C LEU A 369 1.42 42.68 12.70
N GLY A 370 2.15 41.84 13.42
CA GLY A 370 2.10 41.53 14.84
C GLY A 370 2.70 40.14 15.03
N SER A 371 3.68 40.01 15.92
CA SER A 371 4.26 38.71 16.27
C SER A 371 3.16 37.76 16.74
N THR A 372 2.99 36.62 16.06
CA THR A 372 2.17 35.50 16.54
C THR A 372 2.95 34.19 16.46
N GLY A 373 4.09 34.16 17.15
CA GLY A 373 4.64 32.90 17.66
C GLY A 373 4.02 32.57 19.01
N GLY A 374 3.05 31.64 19.03
CA GLY A 374 2.62 30.90 20.22
C GLY A 374 1.45 31.47 21.05
N LEU A 375 0.29 30.79 21.01
CA LEU A 375 -0.39 30.19 22.19
C LEU A 375 -1.64 29.37 21.80
N GLN A 376 -1.43 28.14 21.30
CA GLN A 376 -2.27 26.94 21.51
C GLN A 376 -1.50 25.79 20.82
N HIS A 377 -0.99 24.73 21.46
CA HIS A 377 -1.65 23.80 22.40
C HIS A 377 -3.01 23.32 21.87
N GLY A 378 -2.96 22.39 20.92
CA GLY A 378 -4.14 21.87 20.21
C GLY A 378 -3.83 20.69 19.28
N LEU A 379 -3.18 19.64 19.79
CA LEU A 379 -3.24 18.24 19.30
C LEU A 379 -3.25 18.00 17.76
N ALA A 380 -2.08 17.91 17.15
CA ALA A 380 -1.85 17.11 15.94
C ALA A 380 -0.42 16.54 15.96
N ASN A 381 -0.29 15.35 16.54
CA ASN A 381 0.96 14.59 16.56
C ASN A 381 1.12 13.79 15.26
N VAL A 382 2.33 13.29 14.99
CA VAL A 382 2.68 12.39 13.87
C VAL A 382 2.76 13.05 12.49
N LEU A 383 3.95 13.56 12.14
CA LEU A 383 4.81 12.81 11.22
C LEU A 383 6.29 13.00 11.60
N ASN A 384 6.97 11.87 11.72
CA ASN A 384 8.27 11.69 12.37
C ASN A 384 9.46 12.20 11.53
N SER A 385 10.21 13.18 12.05
CA SER A 385 11.56 13.52 11.58
C SER A 385 12.61 13.18 12.65
N GLY A 386 13.12 11.95 12.63
CA GLY A 386 14.20 11.53 13.51
C GLY A 386 15.58 11.94 12.97
N LEU A 387 16.19 12.98 13.55
CA LEU A 387 17.62 13.25 13.41
C LEU A 387 18.13 14.05 14.63
N THR A 388 18.78 13.34 15.55
CA THR A 388 19.40 13.93 16.74
C THR A 388 20.75 14.56 16.40
N ASN A 389 20.90 15.81 16.82
CA ASN A 389 22.08 16.68 16.70
C ASN A 389 23.46 16.01 16.83
N THR A 390 24.37 16.45 15.97
CA THR A 390 25.80 16.60 16.29
C THR A 390 26.11 18.09 16.56
N PRO A 391 26.90 18.44 17.59
CA PRO A 391 27.46 19.79 17.73
C PRO A 391 28.90 19.86 17.20
N VAL A 392 29.26 20.97 16.53
CA VAL A 392 30.61 21.21 15.98
C VAL A 392 31.18 22.54 16.50
N ALA A 393 32.32 22.48 17.18
CA ALA A 393 33.37 23.51 17.35
C ALA A 393 34.54 22.87 18.14
N ALA A 394 35.84 23.14 17.93
CA ALA A 394 36.53 24.15 17.12
C ALA A 394 37.90 23.59 16.58
N PRO A 395 38.64 24.29 15.69
CA PRO A 395 39.72 23.71 14.89
C PRO A 395 41.15 24.22 15.19
N ALA A 396 42.19 23.44 14.82
CA ALA A 396 43.52 23.95 14.43
C ALA A 396 44.42 22.90 13.71
N SER A 397 45.13 23.36 12.68
CA SER A 397 46.26 22.78 11.91
C SER A 397 47.51 22.39 12.74
N ALA A 398 48.51 21.58 12.31
CA ALA A 398 48.73 20.64 11.19
C ALA A 398 50.05 19.81 11.50
N PRO A 399 50.89 19.28 10.56
CA PRO A 399 50.90 17.84 10.27
C PRO A 399 52.26 17.09 10.29
N VAL A 400 52.22 15.78 10.66
CA VAL A 400 53.14 14.69 10.28
C VAL A 400 52.36 13.35 10.42
N GLY A 401 52.50 12.27 9.63
CA GLY A 401 53.17 12.08 8.33
C GLY A 401 53.88 10.71 8.17
N GLY A 402 53.26 9.68 7.57
CA GLY A 402 53.91 8.38 7.34
C GLY A 402 53.03 7.20 6.84
N LEU A 403 53.16 6.90 5.54
CA LEU A 403 53.26 5.55 4.93
C LEU A 403 52.10 4.52 4.91
N ASP A 404 51.67 4.29 3.66
CA ASP A 404 51.52 2.99 2.98
C ASP A 404 50.19 2.20 3.07
N SER A 405 50.11 1.13 2.27
CA SER A 405 48.97 0.82 1.40
C SER A 405 48.37 -0.59 1.60
N GLY A 406 47.21 -0.83 0.98
CA GLY A 406 46.77 -2.21 0.66
C GLY A 406 45.32 -2.57 1.02
N ASN A 407 44.46 -2.56 0.00
CA ASN A 407 43.37 -3.53 -0.18
C ASN A 407 43.75 -4.27 -1.49
N PRO A 408 43.61 -5.61 -1.65
CA PRO A 408 42.28 -6.25 -1.64
C PRO A 408 42.20 -7.72 -1.15
N ASN A 409 40.96 -8.21 -0.99
CA ASN A 409 40.35 -9.35 -1.74
C ASN A 409 39.41 -10.21 -0.85
N PRO A 410 38.26 -10.74 -1.36
CA PRO A 410 37.30 -11.52 -0.56
C PRO A 410 37.52 -13.04 -0.67
N GLY A 411 36.90 -13.81 0.23
CA GLY A 411 36.92 -15.27 0.19
C GLY A 411 35.78 -15.92 1.00
N SER A 412 35.01 -16.79 0.34
CA SER A 412 33.95 -17.61 0.94
C SER A 412 34.51 -18.88 1.61
N GLY A 413 33.94 -19.27 2.76
CA GLY A 413 34.25 -20.54 3.43
C GLY A 413 33.10 -20.99 4.35
N SER A 414 32.77 -22.28 4.33
CA SER A 414 31.49 -22.81 4.82
C SER A 414 31.55 -23.51 6.19
N ALA A 415 30.39 -23.56 6.85
CA ALA A 415 29.90 -24.60 7.78
C ALA A 415 30.69 -24.92 9.07
N ALA A 416 30.02 -24.75 10.22
CA ALA A 416 29.72 -25.86 11.15
C ALA A 416 28.69 -25.46 12.22
N ALA A 417 27.97 -26.46 12.73
CA ALA A 417 26.87 -26.38 13.68
C ALA A 417 27.13 -25.60 14.98
N GLY A 418 26.09 -24.89 15.46
CA GLY A 418 26.06 -24.24 16.77
C GLY A 418 24.66 -24.30 17.39
N SER A 419 24.26 -25.47 17.91
CA SER A 419 23.01 -25.64 18.66
C SER A 419 23.14 -25.02 20.06
N GLY A 420 22.56 -23.84 20.26
CA GLY A 420 22.50 -23.15 21.55
C GLY A 420 21.05 -23.02 22.03
N ALA A 421 20.64 -23.84 22.99
CA ALA A 421 19.31 -23.76 23.58
C ALA A 421 19.18 -22.49 24.46
N ASN A 422 18.05 -21.80 24.33
CA ASN A 422 17.61 -20.81 25.31
C ASN A 422 16.97 -21.56 26.49
N PRO A 423 17.27 -21.19 27.75
CA PRO A 423 16.17 -20.63 28.52
C PRO A 423 16.59 -19.57 29.54
N GLY A 424 15.88 -18.44 29.57
CA GLY A 424 15.78 -17.63 30.79
C GLY A 424 15.51 -16.15 30.57
N LEU A 425 14.24 -15.75 30.61
CA LEU A 425 13.79 -14.68 31.52
C LEU A 425 12.26 -14.76 31.71
N ARG A 426 11.82 -15.12 32.92
CA ARG A 426 10.46 -14.90 33.41
C ARG A 426 10.55 -14.08 34.68
N SER A 427 10.00 -12.86 34.67
CA SER A 427 9.46 -12.18 35.85
C SER A 427 8.51 -11.05 35.42
N PRO A 428 7.54 -10.64 36.28
CA PRO A 428 6.31 -10.00 35.81
C PRO A 428 6.18 -8.48 36.13
N GLY A 429 5.26 -7.81 35.43
CA GLY A 429 4.81 -6.42 35.67
C GLY A 429 5.54 -5.39 34.80
N THR A 430 4.88 -4.62 33.93
CA THR A 430 3.85 -3.64 34.30
C THR A 430 3.01 -3.18 33.08
N SER A 431 1.70 -3.09 33.30
CA SER A 431 0.74 -2.11 32.77
C SER A 431 0.94 -1.43 31.40
N TYR A 432 0.07 -1.74 30.43
CA TYR A 432 -0.66 -0.74 29.63
C TYR A 432 -2.09 -1.24 29.35
N PRO A 433 -3.15 -0.42 29.52
CA PRO A 433 -4.53 -0.91 29.51
C PRO A 433 -5.19 -0.91 28.11
N SER A 434 -6.26 -1.70 28.03
CA SER A 434 -7.24 -1.71 26.95
C SER A 434 -7.87 -0.33 26.71
N PHE A 435 -8.03 0.05 25.44
CA PHE A 435 -8.86 1.18 25.03
C PHE A 435 -10.21 0.69 24.49
N VAL A 436 -11.10 0.26 25.39
CA VAL A 436 -12.54 0.23 25.13
C VAL A 436 -13.14 1.40 25.90
N ASN A 437 -13.46 2.49 25.20
CA ASN A 437 -14.22 3.59 25.79
C ASN A 437 -15.67 3.55 25.29
N SER A 438 -16.60 3.50 26.23
CA SER A 438 -18.03 3.64 25.99
C SER A 438 -18.52 4.88 26.74
N GLY A 439 -19.08 5.84 26.00
CA GLY A 439 -19.57 7.12 26.54
C GLY A 439 -19.63 8.16 25.42
N SER A 440 -20.76 8.31 24.74
CA SER A 440 -21.90 9.13 25.20
C SER A 440 -21.52 10.58 25.44
N ASN A 441 -21.62 11.40 24.38
CA ASN A 441 -22.31 12.70 24.36
C ASN A 441 -21.97 13.44 23.06
N ASP A 442 -22.89 13.44 22.09
CA ASP A 442 -23.41 14.74 21.64
C ASP A 442 -24.86 14.61 21.12
N SER A 443 -25.69 15.58 21.49
CA SER A 443 -27.12 15.62 21.20
C SER A 443 -27.47 17.02 20.69
N GLY A 444 -27.47 17.19 19.36
CA GLY A 444 -27.38 18.53 18.75
C GLY A 444 -28.05 18.71 17.38
N LEU A 445 -29.37 18.53 17.33
CA LEU A 445 -30.34 19.28 16.50
C LEU A 445 -29.86 20.00 15.21
N ARG A 446 -30.28 19.49 14.03
CA ARG A 446 -30.72 20.18 12.78
C ARG A 446 -30.46 19.24 11.57
N ASN A 447 -31.32 19.09 10.57
CA ASN A 447 -32.69 19.58 10.33
C ASN A 447 -33.41 18.63 9.34
N THR A 448 -34.72 18.44 9.48
CA THR A 448 -35.54 17.58 8.58
C THR A 448 -36.35 18.39 7.57
N ALA A 449 -36.10 18.17 6.27
CA ALA A 449 -37.03 18.40 5.15
C ALA A 449 -36.47 17.59 3.96
N VAL A 450 -37.11 16.61 3.34
CA VAL A 450 -38.49 16.51 2.82
C VAL A 450 -38.81 17.59 1.78
N ARG A 451 -38.38 17.35 0.52
CA ARG A 451 -39.30 17.40 -0.64
C ARG A 451 -38.81 16.58 -1.84
N GLU A 452 -39.78 15.98 -2.53
CA GLU A 452 -39.74 15.07 -3.68
C GLU A 452 -39.22 15.69 -5.02
N PRO A 453 -38.97 14.88 -6.08
CA PRO A 453 -38.04 15.22 -7.17
C PRO A 453 -38.66 15.89 -8.41
N SER A 454 -37.80 16.42 -9.29
CA SER A 454 -38.18 16.81 -10.66
C SER A 454 -37.00 16.83 -11.64
N THR A 455 -37.02 15.91 -12.60
CA THR A 455 -36.55 16.13 -13.99
C THR A 455 -37.80 16.37 -14.87
N PRO A 456 -37.72 16.92 -16.11
CA PRO A 456 -36.53 17.12 -16.95
C PRO A 456 -36.32 18.56 -17.47
N GLY A 457 -35.08 18.89 -17.85
CA GLY A 457 -34.74 20.15 -18.53
C GLY A 457 -33.43 20.02 -19.32
N SER A 458 -33.49 20.29 -20.63
CA SER A 458 -32.39 20.09 -21.57
C SER A 458 -31.22 21.06 -21.36
N GLY A 459 -29.99 20.54 -21.32
CA GLY A 459 -28.77 21.35 -21.20
C GLY A 459 -27.51 20.61 -21.62
N ILE A 460 -27.49 20.01 -22.81
CA ILE A 460 -26.29 19.37 -23.38
C ILE A 460 -25.52 20.40 -24.23
N PRO A 461 -24.30 20.81 -23.86
CA PRO A 461 -23.33 21.32 -24.83
C PRO A 461 -22.78 20.10 -25.59
N LYS A 462 -23.11 19.98 -26.89
CA LYS A 462 -22.50 18.97 -27.75
C LYS A 462 -21.06 19.41 -28.09
N SER A 463 -20.08 18.93 -27.34
CA SER A 463 -18.66 19.03 -27.72
C SER A 463 -18.32 17.89 -28.68
N ASN A 464 -18.10 18.25 -29.96
CA ASN A 464 -17.68 17.29 -30.98
C ASN A 464 -16.23 16.85 -30.74
N PHE A 465 -16.04 15.71 -30.09
CA PHE A 465 -14.73 15.05 -29.91
C PHE A 465 -14.66 13.66 -30.57
N TYR A 466 -15.33 13.52 -31.73
CA TYR A 466 -15.09 12.45 -32.71
C TYR A 466 -15.23 13.02 -34.13
N PRO A 467 -14.19 12.97 -34.98
CA PRO A 467 -14.39 13.12 -36.42
C PRO A 467 -15.00 11.82 -36.97
N SER A 468 -16.28 11.88 -37.33
CA SER A 468 -16.90 10.80 -38.13
C SER A 468 -16.41 10.88 -39.59
N PRO A 469 -16.30 9.75 -40.31
CA PRO A 469 -15.46 9.67 -41.51
C PRO A 469 -16.22 10.05 -42.79
N ASP A 470 -15.58 10.85 -43.65
CA ASP A 470 -15.93 10.97 -45.06
C ASP A 470 -14.83 10.34 -45.93
N ARG A 471 -15.24 9.35 -46.72
CA ARG A 471 -15.00 9.15 -48.18
C ARG A 471 -13.67 9.58 -48.81
N GLU A 472 -13.12 8.88 -49.82
CA GLU A 472 -13.47 7.63 -50.51
C GLU A 472 -12.38 7.35 -51.56
N SER A 473 -11.85 6.12 -51.66
CA SER A 473 -11.09 5.65 -52.82
C SER A 473 -10.96 4.12 -52.82
N ALA A 474 -11.95 3.49 -53.47
CA ALA A 474 -11.80 2.41 -54.46
C ALA A 474 -10.72 1.32 -54.24
N TYR A 475 -11.13 0.07 -54.03
CA TYR A 475 -11.27 -0.94 -55.11
C TYR A 475 -11.73 -2.31 -54.56
N ALA A 476 -12.63 -2.97 -55.30
CA ALA A 476 -12.88 -4.41 -55.41
C ALA A 476 -13.11 -5.29 -54.15
N SER A 477 -14.37 -5.69 -53.97
CA SER A 477 -14.76 -7.11 -53.83
C SER A 477 -15.49 -7.52 -55.13
N PRO A 478 -15.72 -8.82 -55.49
CA PRO A 478 -15.62 -10.04 -54.67
C PRO A 478 -14.99 -11.29 -55.34
N ARG A 479 -14.67 -12.35 -54.57
CA ARG A 479 -15.11 -13.77 -54.78
C ARG A 479 -14.32 -14.84 -53.98
N ILE A 480 -15.10 -15.75 -53.37
CA ILE A 480 -14.91 -17.23 -53.28
C ILE A 480 -13.71 -17.78 -52.48
N GLY A 481 -14.04 -18.65 -51.50
CA GLY A 481 -13.11 -19.60 -50.87
C GLY A 481 -13.75 -20.33 -49.68
N GLN A 482 -14.40 -21.48 -49.91
CA GLN A 482 -14.78 -22.41 -48.84
C GLN A 482 -13.55 -23.18 -48.32
N PRO A 483 -13.66 -23.83 -47.17
CA PRO A 483 -13.21 -25.22 -47.11
C PRO A 483 -14.28 -26.21 -46.59
N VAL A 484 -14.52 -27.24 -47.39
CA VAL A 484 -14.90 -28.61 -47.00
C VAL A 484 -13.63 -29.43 -47.28
N GLY A 485 -13.15 -30.40 -46.51
CA GLY A 485 -13.60 -31.15 -45.34
C GLY A 485 -12.67 -32.40 -45.24
N SER A 486 -12.98 -33.36 -44.34
CA SER A 486 -12.30 -34.66 -44.12
C SER A 486 -10.80 -34.66 -43.73
N GLU A 487 -10.50 -34.97 -42.47
CA GLU A 487 -10.18 -36.33 -41.99
C GLU A 487 -10.62 -36.49 -40.52
#